data_AF-A0A327Q9Z9-F1
#
_entry.id   AF-A0A327Q9Z9-F1
#
_cell.length_a   1.000
_cell.length_b   1.000
_cell.length_c   1.000
_cell.angle_alpha   90.00
_cell.angle_beta   90.00
_cell.angle_gamma   90.00
#
_symmetry.space_group_name_H-M   'P 1'
#
loop_
_entity.id
_entity.type
_entity.pdbx_description
1 polymer ?
#
loop_
_entity_poly.entity_id
_entity_poly.type
_entity_poly.pdbx_seq_one_letter_code
_entity_poly.pdbx_strand_id
1 'polypeptide(L)' 'MLESNKIYKLEFGKKLEFYMEKRKLSYQTLANQAGVEKKTIYNILKGVHEPKLSTIIRLCFVLEITPNDLISIPDELSYE' A
#
# COMPACT_ATOMS: atom_id res chain seq x y z
N MET A 1 -4.02 -0.94 -20.74
CA MET A 1 -2.72 -1.07 -20.05
C MET A 1 -2.38 0.14 -19.15
N LEU A 2 -2.32 1.38 -19.66
CA LEU A 2 -2.02 2.56 -18.81
C LEU A 2 -3.07 2.85 -17.73
N GLU A 3 -4.36 2.76 -18.07
CA GLU A 3 -5.46 2.94 -17.11
C GLU A 3 -5.47 1.86 -16.02
N SER A 4 -5.17 0.62 -16.40
CA SER A 4 -5.10 -0.53 -15.48
C SER A 4 -4.04 -0.34 -14.38
N ASN A 5 -2.86 0.19 -14.74
CA ASN A 5 -1.79 0.47 -13.76
C ASN A 5 -2.19 1.61 -12.79
N LYS A 6 -2.88 2.64 -13.29
CA LYS A 6 -3.37 3.74 -12.45
C LYS A 6 -4.43 3.26 -11.46
N ILE A 7 -5.39 2.43 -11.91
CA ILE A 7 -6.42 1.83 -11.05
C ILE A 7 -5.76 0.98 -9.95
N TYR A 8 -4.82 0.10 -10.31
CA TYR A 8 -4.09 -0.73 -9.35
C TYR A 8 -3.41 0.10 -8.24
N LYS A 9 -2.71 1.17 -8.60
CA LYS A 9 -2.02 2.02 -7.61
C LYS A 9 -2.99 2.73 -6.65
N LEU A 10 -4.16 3.14 -7.15
CA LEU A 10 -5.19 3.74 -6.30
C LEU A 10 -5.81 2.72 -5.35
N GLU A 11 -6.09 1.51 -5.83
CA GLU A 11 -6.63 0.42 -4.97
C GLU A 11 -5.62 0.00 -3.90
N PHE A 12 -4.33 -0.11 -4.25
CA PHE A 12 -3.26 -0.33 -3.28
C PHE A 12 -3.26 0.76 -2.20
N GLY A 13 -3.32 2.04 -2.62
CA GLY A 13 -3.37 3.18 -1.71
C GLY A 13 -4.56 3.14 -0.75
N LYS A 14 -5.75 2.82 -1.25
CA LYS A 14 -6.97 2.68 -0.41
C LYS A 14 -6.85 1.56 0.61
N LYS A 15 -6.34 0.39 0.21
CA LYS A 15 -6.10 -0.73 1.13
C LYS A 15 -5.10 -0.36 2.22
N LEU A 16 -4.03 0.34 1.86
CA LEU A 16 -3.06 0.84 2.82
C LEU A 16 -3.72 1.79 3.83
N GLU A 17 -4.51 2.76 3.36
CA GLU A 17 -5.24 3.70 4.22
C GLU A 17 -6.17 2.99 5.21
N PHE A 18 -6.93 2.00 4.72
CA PHE A 18 -7.82 1.19 5.55
C PHE A 18 -7.09 0.49 6.70
N TYR A 19 -5.93 -0.13 6.44
CA TYR A 19 -5.16 -0.78 7.50
C TYR A 19 -4.51 0.21 8.46
N MET A 20 -4.12 1.40 7.98
CA MET A 20 -3.64 2.48 8.84
C MET A 20 -4.72 2.95 9.82
N GLU A 21 -5.95 3.13 9.35
CA GLU A 21 -7.10 3.50 10.18
C GLU A 21 -7.40 2.43 11.25
N LYS A 22 -7.39 1.15 10.86
CA LYS A 22 -7.55 0.03 11.79
C LYS A 22 -6.48 0.01 12.89
N ARG A 23 -5.23 0.35 12.53
CA ARG A 23 -4.09 0.44 13.46
C ARG A 23 -3.97 1.81 14.15
N LYS A 24 -4.87 2.76 13.84
CA LYS A 24 -4.86 4.15 14.34
C LYS A 24 -3.51 4.85 14.13
N LEU A 25 -2.85 4.57 13.00
CA LEU A 25 -1.55 5.15 12.67
C LEU A 25 -1.71 6.40 11.82
N SER A 26 -1.00 7.47 12.21
CA SER A 26 -0.82 8.63 11.33
C SER A 26 0.16 8.29 10.19
N TYR A 27 0.12 9.08 9.12
CA TYR A 27 1.05 8.93 7.99
C TYR A 27 2.51 9.11 8.44
N GLN A 28 2.76 10.02 9.38
CA GLN A 28 4.10 10.23 9.93
C GLN A 28 4.56 9.03 10.77
N THR A 29 3.67 8.47 11.59
CA THR A 29 3.97 7.31 12.44
C THR A 29 4.33 6.10 11.59
N LEU A 30 3.51 5.79 10.58
CA LEU A 30 3.79 4.70 9.65
C LEU A 30 5.12 4.93 8.91
N ALA A 31 5.37 6.13 8.42
CA ALA A 31 6.61 6.45 7.70
C ALA A 31 7.85 6.20 8.56
N ASN A 32 7.83 6.70 9.80
CA ASN A 32 8.92 6.55 10.75
C ASN A 32 9.18 5.06 11.06
N GLN A 33 8.13 4.29 11.36
CA GLN A 33 8.26 2.88 11.70
C GLN A 33 8.66 2.02 10.50
N ALA A 34 8.21 2.37 9.29
CA ALA A 34 8.56 1.68 8.06
C ALA A 34 9.91 2.15 7.46
N GLY A 35 10.59 3.12 8.08
CA GLY A 35 11.87 3.64 7.63
C GLY A 35 11.81 4.32 6.25
N VAL A 36 10.74 5.08 5.98
CA VAL A 36 10.55 5.84 4.73
C VAL A 36 10.12 7.28 5.04
N GLU A 37 10.17 8.15 4.04
CA GLU A 37 9.68 9.52 4.20
C GLU A 37 8.15 9.57 4.23
N LYS A 38 7.58 10.51 5.01
CA LYS A 38 6.13 10.77 5.01
C LYS A 38 5.58 11.06 3.61
N LYS A 39 6.36 11.76 2.77
CA LYS A 39 5.99 12.06 1.38
C LYS A 39 5.88 10.77 0.55
N THR A 40 6.71 9.76 0.82
CA THR A 40 6.60 8.45 0.18
C THR A 40 5.27 7.79 0.50
N ILE A 41 4.86 7.78 1.78
CA ILE A 41 3.55 7.25 2.20
C ILE A 41 2.42 7.99 1.49
N TYR A 42 2.44 9.33 1.50
CA TYR A 42 1.42 10.14 0.82
C TYR A 42 1.33 9.82 -0.68
N ASN A 43 2.46 9.71 -1.37
CA ASN A 43 2.49 9.40 -2.80
C ASN A 43 1.97 7.99 -3.12
N ILE A 44 2.20 7.02 -2.24
CA ILE A 44 1.65 5.66 -2.36
C ILE A 44 0.12 5.72 -2.21
N LEU A 45 -0.38 6.40 -1.17
CA LEU A 45 -1.81 6.54 -0.91
C LEU A 45 -2.57 7.22 -2.07
N LYS A 46 -1.92 8.19 -2.74
CA LYS A 46 -2.50 8.88 -3.92
C LYS A 46 -2.25 8.15 -5.25
N GLY A 47 -1.66 6.96 -5.23
CA GLY A 47 -1.37 6.17 -6.42
C GLY A 47 -0.36 6.81 -7.38
N VAL A 48 0.42 7.79 -6.89
CA VAL A 48 1.44 8.50 -7.66
C VAL A 48 2.65 7.60 -7.87
N HIS A 49 3.07 6.89 -6.81
CA HIS A 49 4.21 5.99 -6.83
C HIS A 49 3.78 4.54 -6.61
N GLU A 50 4.41 3.64 -7.36
CA GLU A 50 4.39 2.22 -7.05
C GLU A 50 5.47 1.93 -5.99
N PRO A 51 5.11 1.37 -4.82
CA PRO A 51 6.08 1.05 -3.80
C PRO A 51 6.96 -0.13 -4.23
N LYS A 52 8.27 -0.05 -3.94
CA LYS A 52 9.18 -1.19 -4.06
C LYS A 52 8.73 -2.32 -3.12
N LEU A 53 9.02 -3.57 -3.48
CA LEU A 53 8.74 -4.74 -2.63
C LEU A 53 9.27 -4.57 -1.20
N SER A 54 10.48 -4.04 -1.02
CA SER A 54 11.04 -3.77 0.32
C SER A 54 10.20 -2.78 1.13
N THR A 55 9.62 -1.77 0.50
CA THR A 55 8.67 -0.86 1.17
C THR A 55 7.39 -1.60 1.53
N ILE A 56 6.84 -2.42 0.63
CA ILE A 56 5.63 -3.23 0.91
C ILE A 56 5.85 -4.12 2.14
N ILE A 57 6.96 -4.85 2.21
CA ILE A 57 7.27 -5.74 3.34
C ILE A 57 7.40 -4.96 4.66
N ARG A 58 8.05 -3.79 4.66
CA ARG A 58 8.15 -2.95 5.86
C ARG A 58 6.78 -2.41 6.31
N LEU A 59 5.93 -2.00 5.37
CA LEU A 59 4.56 -1.58 5.68
C LEU A 59 3.75 -2.72 6.29
N CYS A 60 3.86 -3.92 5.72
CA CYS A 60 3.20 -5.13 6.23
C CYS A 60 3.64 -5.45 7.67
N PHE A 61 4.93 -5.34 7.95
CA PHE A 61 5.46 -5.60 9.29
C PHE A 61 4.90 -4.60 10.33
N VAL A 62 4.89 -3.30 10.00
CA VAL A 62 4.35 -2.25 10.89
C VAL A 62 2.85 -2.38 11.09
N LEU A 63 2.12 -2.71 10.04
CA LEU A 63 0.67 -2.86 10.08
C LEU A 63 0.24 -4.24 10.58
N GLU A 64 1.19 -5.15 10.79
CA GLU A 64 0.96 -6.54 11.19
C GLU A 64 -0.08 -7.22 10.27
N ILE A 65 0.18 -7.13 8.96
CA ILE A 65 -0.59 -7.75 7.88
C ILE A 65 0.34 -8.48 6.92
N THR A 66 -0.22 -9.17 5.93
CA THR A 66 0.52 -9.85 4.87
C THR A 66 0.48 -9.06 3.56
N PRO A 67 1.38 -9.31 2.60
CA PRO A 67 1.32 -8.67 1.29
C PRO A 67 -0.01 -8.91 0.53
N ASN A 68 -0.65 -10.07 0.72
CA ASN A 68 -1.96 -10.38 0.12
C ASN A 68 -3.06 -9.42 0.58
N ASP A 69 -2.92 -8.83 1.77
CA ASP A 69 -3.88 -7.87 2.28
C ASP A 69 -3.82 -6.55 1.50
N LEU A 70 -2.63 -6.15 1.03
CA LEU A 70 -2.39 -4.90 0.28
C LEU A 70 -2.52 -5.09 -1.23
N ILE A 71 -2.07 -6.23 -1.76
CA ILE A 71 -2.02 -6.50 -3.19
C ILE A 71 -3.32 -7.20 -3.60
N SER A 72 -4.14 -6.52 -4.40
CA SER A 72 -5.25 -7.17 -5.10
C SER A 72 -4.74 -7.81 -6.38
N ILE A 73 -5.02 -9.10 -6.57
CA ILE A 73 -4.95 -9.72 -7.89
C ILE A 73 -6.28 -9.37 -8.58
N PRO A 74 -6.29 -8.76 -9.78
CA PRO A 74 -7.52 -8.57 -10.53
C PRO A 74 -8.20 -9.93 -10.78
N ASP A 75 -9.52 -9.99 -10.64
CA ASP A 75 -10.32 -11.21 -10.83
C ASP A 75 -10.08 -11.87 -12.20
N GLU A 76 -9.68 -11.09 -13.21
CA GLU A 76 -9.30 -11.58 -14.55
C GLU A 76 -8.10 -12.54 -14.56
N LEU A 77 -7.32 -12.62 -13.48
CA LEU A 77 -6.15 -13.49 -13.33
C LEU A 77 -6.29 -14.54 -12.23
N SER A 78 -7.46 -14.63 -11.57
CA SER A 78 -7.75 -15.77 -10.68
C SER A 78 -8.12 -16.97 -11.54
N TYR A 79 -7.19 -17.90 -11.72
CA TYR A 79 -7.51 -19.23 -12.24
C TYR A 79 -8.33 -19.96 -11.17
N GLU A 80 -9.58 -20.31 -11.51
CA GLU A 80 -10.40 -21.28 -10.75
C GLU A 80 -9.71 -22.65 -10.68
#